data_AF-A0A5J4PG90-F1
#
_entry.id   AF-A0A5J4PG90-F1
#
_cell.length_a   1.000
_cell.length_b   1.000
_cell.length_c   1.000
_cell.angle_alpha   90.00
_cell.angle_beta   90.00
_cell.angle_gamma   90.00
#
_symmetry.space_group_name_H-M   'P 1'
#
loop_
_entity.id
_entity.type
_entity.pdbx_description
1 polymer ?
#
loop_
_entity_poly.entity_id
_entity_poly.type
_entity_poly.pdbx_seq_one_letter_code
_entity_poly.pdbx_strand_id
1 'polypeptide(L)'
;MKQKQFKVKLAKSIVTLFVFLAAMTVNAQEVSVGTDVASGYVWRGFDLGGVSVQPSISVAYSGFSLTAWGSIGLESADTREFDLTLGYGIGGFSAALTDYWFDKSYVDDGPVPNNYFKYAAHSTAHVYEATLGYDFGLFSLSWNTNFAGADYA
;
A
#
# COMPACT_ATOMS: atom_id res chain seq x y z
N MET A 1 -30.67 18.23 -16.52
CA MET A 1 -29.97 19.31 -15.76
C MET A 1 -28.95 18.84 -14.69
N LYS A 2 -28.76 17.53 -14.41
CA LYS A 2 -27.86 17.06 -13.32
C LYS A 2 -26.37 16.92 -13.69
N GLN A 3 -26.02 16.85 -14.97
CA GLN A 3 -24.66 16.54 -15.43
C GLN A 3 -23.64 17.68 -15.22
N LYS A 4 -24.06 18.95 -15.35
CA LYS A 4 -23.20 20.12 -15.10
C LYS A 4 -22.84 20.27 -13.61
N GLN A 5 -23.80 20.00 -12.72
CA GLN A 5 -23.59 20.08 -11.26
C GLN A 5 -22.59 19.03 -10.76
N PHE A 6 -22.62 17.81 -11.32
CA PHE A 6 -21.69 16.75 -10.93
C PHE A 6 -20.24 17.07 -11.36
N LYS A 7 -20.03 17.53 -12.60
CA LYS A 7 -18.71 17.96 -13.09
C LYS A 7 -18.15 19.14 -12.29
N VAL A 8 -18.99 20.10 -11.90
CA VAL A 8 -18.59 21.26 -11.08
C VAL A 8 -18.27 20.85 -9.64
N LYS A 9 -19.02 19.91 -9.05
CA LYS A 9 -18.72 19.36 -7.72
C LYS A 9 -17.42 18.55 -7.72
N LEU A 10 -17.20 17.71 -8.73
CA LEU A 10 -15.98 16.93 -8.89
C LEU A 10 -14.75 17.83 -9.10
N ALA A 11 -14.86 18.85 -9.97
CA ALA A 11 -13.80 19.83 -10.19
C ALA A 11 -13.49 20.64 -8.93
N LYS A 12 -14.51 21.06 -8.15
CA LYS A 12 -14.30 21.75 -6.87
C LYS A 12 -13.63 20.84 -5.83
N SER A 13 -14.04 19.57 -5.71
CA SER A 13 -13.38 18.62 -4.80
C SER A 13 -11.92 18.36 -5.17
N ILE A 14 -11.59 18.26 -6.46
CA ILE A 14 -10.20 18.12 -6.93
C ILE A 14 -9.40 19.38 -6.63
N VAL A 15 -9.95 20.57 -6.89
CA VAL A 15 -9.27 21.85 -6.60
C VAL A 15 -9.09 22.05 -5.10
N THR A 16 -10.05 21.67 -4.26
CA THR A 16 -9.92 21.73 -2.80
C THR A 16 -8.87 20.75 -2.29
N LEU A 17 -8.78 19.53 -2.86
CA LEU A 17 -7.72 18.58 -2.53
C LEU A 17 -6.33 19.11 -2.93
N PHE A 18 -6.20 19.70 -4.11
CA PHE A 18 -4.96 20.33 -4.58
C PHE A 18 -4.54 21.54 -3.73
N VAL A 19 -5.49 22.36 -3.26
CA VAL A 19 -5.21 23.50 -2.38
C VAL A 19 -4.82 23.04 -0.96
N PHE A 20 -5.41 21.94 -0.46
CA PHE A 20 -4.97 21.32 0.80
C PHE A 20 -3.57 20.70 0.69
N LEU A 21 -3.22 20.09 -0.44
CA LEU A 21 -1.85 19.60 -0.70
C LEU A 21 -0.83 20.77 -0.79
N ALA A 22 -1.22 21.90 -1.39
CA ALA A 22 -0.34 23.06 -1.54
C ALA A 22 -0.10 23.85 -0.23
N ALA A 23 -0.94 23.66 0.79
CA ALA A 23 -0.84 24.35 2.08
C ALA A 23 0.09 23.65 3.09
N MET A 24 0.70 22.52 2.73
CA MET A 24 1.69 21.86 3.57
C MET A 24 3.03 22.59 3.40
N THR A 25 3.32 23.53 4.30
CA THR A 25 4.68 24.05 4.46
C THR A 25 5.53 22.95 5.10
N VAL A 26 6.01 22.02 4.28
CA VAL A 26 6.83 20.88 4.70
C VAL A 26 8.24 21.37 5.01
N ASN A 27 8.47 21.80 6.25
CA ASN A 27 9.82 22.00 6.76
C ASN A 27 10.31 20.65 7.30
N ALA A 28 11.42 20.16 6.74
CA ALA A 28 12.23 18.99 7.14
C ALA A 28 11.74 17.56 6.81
N GLN A 29 10.58 17.36 6.16
CA GLN A 29 10.04 16.04 5.82
C GLN A 29 10.15 15.80 4.31
N GLU A 30 10.63 14.63 3.88
CA GLU A 30 10.61 14.26 2.45
C GLU A 30 9.25 13.62 2.16
N VAL A 31 8.48 14.20 1.23
CA VAL A 31 7.20 13.64 0.80
C VAL A 31 7.34 13.22 -0.66
N SER A 32 7.02 11.97 -0.94
CA SER A 32 7.12 11.37 -2.27
C SER A 32 5.77 10.80 -2.67
N VAL A 33 5.35 11.08 -3.91
CA VAL A 33 4.12 10.55 -4.50
C VAL A 33 4.49 9.91 -5.83
N GLY A 34 4.04 8.68 -6.05
CA GLY A 34 4.36 7.90 -7.23
C GLY A 34 3.17 7.11 -7.75
N THR A 35 3.32 6.62 -8.98
CA THR A 35 2.43 5.58 -9.51
C THR A 35 3.21 4.75 -10.51
N ASP A 36 3.12 3.44 -10.36
CA ASP A 36 3.68 2.50 -11.32
C ASP A 36 2.56 1.88 -12.17
N VAL A 37 2.90 1.42 -13.36
CA VAL A 37 2.02 0.63 -14.23
C VAL A 37 2.75 -0.64 -14.59
N ALA A 38 2.21 -1.78 -14.14
CA ALA A 38 2.76 -3.10 -14.41
C ALA A 38 1.90 -3.82 -15.46
N SER A 39 2.52 -4.60 -16.35
CA SER A 39 1.79 -5.43 -17.32
C SER A 39 1.23 -6.72 -16.71
N GLY A 40 1.63 -7.04 -15.49
CA GLY A 40 1.21 -8.18 -14.69
C GLY A 40 1.75 -8.00 -13.27
N TYR A 41 1.00 -8.42 -12.27
CA TYR A 41 1.36 -8.27 -10.88
C TYR A 41 1.50 -9.64 -10.20
N VAL A 42 2.75 -10.07 -10.03
CA VAL A 42 3.09 -11.32 -9.33
C VAL A 42 3.79 -10.99 -8.03
N TRP A 43 3.29 -11.55 -6.93
CA TRP A 43 3.84 -11.30 -5.60
C TRP A 43 4.03 -12.61 -4.83
N ARG A 44 5.26 -12.84 -4.38
CA ARG A 44 5.68 -14.07 -3.67
C ARG A 44 5.26 -15.37 -4.38
N GLY A 45 5.17 -15.32 -5.71
CA GLY A 45 4.78 -16.45 -6.56
C GLY A 45 3.28 -16.56 -6.86
N PHE A 46 2.44 -15.69 -6.29
CA PHE A 46 1.02 -15.59 -6.59
C PHE A 46 0.76 -14.57 -7.70
N ASP A 47 -0.06 -14.94 -8.67
CA ASP A 47 -0.61 -14.01 -9.67
C ASP A 47 -1.76 -13.24 -9.04
N LEU A 48 -1.58 -11.93 -8.89
CA LEU A 48 -2.51 -11.02 -8.23
C LEU A 48 -3.27 -10.14 -9.23
N GLY A 49 -2.91 -10.17 -10.51
CA GLY A 49 -3.65 -9.46 -11.55
C GLY A 49 -2.84 -9.21 -12.82
N GLY A 50 -3.58 -8.84 -13.88
CA GLY A 50 -2.99 -8.41 -15.15
C GLY A 50 -2.42 -7.00 -15.10
N VAL A 51 -2.76 -6.19 -16.11
CA VAL A 51 -2.32 -4.79 -16.15
C VAL A 51 -2.82 -4.07 -14.90
N SER A 52 -1.90 -3.52 -14.12
CA SER A 52 -2.19 -2.96 -12.79
C SER A 52 -1.61 -1.56 -12.64
N VAL A 53 -2.36 -0.68 -11.97
CA VAL A 53 -1.93 0.67 -11.59
C VAL A 53 -1.64 0.68 -10.09
N GLN A 54 -0.45 1.14 -9.74
CA GLN A 54 0.11 1.00 -8.40
C GLN A 54 0.51 2.35 -7.80
N PRO A 55 -0.45 3.09 -7.21
CA PRO A 55 -0.15 4.37 -6.59
C PRO A 55 0.61 4.20 -5.28
N SER A 56 1.44 5.19 -4.95
CA SER A 56 2.15 5.25 -3.68
C SER A 56 2.27 6.68 -3.16
N ILE A 57 2.27 6.81 -1.83
CA ILE A 57 2.63 8.03 -1.13
C ILE A 57 3.51 7.67 0.06
N SER A 58 4.58 8.41 0.26
CA SER A 58 5.51 8.21 1.36
C SER A 58 5.87 9.54 2.01
N VAL A 59 6.06 9.50 3.33
CA VAL A 59 6.65 10.57 4.12
C VAL A 59 7.84 10.01 4.88
N ALA A 60 8.96 10.72 4.87
CA ALA A 60 10.16 10.34 5.58
C ALA A 60 10.73 11.49 6.42
N TYR A 61 11.24 11.15 7.60
CA TYR A 61 11.85 12.08 8.54
C TYR A 61 12.88 11.38 9.42
N SER A 62 14.12 11.90 9.44
CA SER A 62 15.19 11.45 10.35
C SER A 62 15.38 9.92 10.39
N GLY A 63 15.38 9.29 9.22
CA GLY A 63 15.55 7.84 9.07
C GLY A 63 14.25 7.04 9.15
N PHE A 64 13.16 7.59 9.70
CA PHE A 64 11.84 6.95 9.65
C PHE A 64 11.14 7.22 8.32
N SER A 65 10.31 6.27 7.88
CA SER A 65 9.41 6.43 6.74
C SER A 65 8.04 5.81 7.02
N LEU A 66 6.99 6.40 6.48
CA LEU A 66 5.64 5.83 6.44
C LEU A 66 5.16 5.88 4.99
N THR A 67 4.89 4.71 4.43
CA THR A 67 4.49 4.55 3.03
C THR A 67 3.14 3.87 2.95
N ALA A 68 2.22 4.45 2.19
CA ALA A 68 1.03 3.78 1.72
C ALA A 68 1.22 3.42 0.25
N TRP A 69 0.95 2.18 -0.10
CA TRP A 69 1.02 1.65 -1.46
C TRP A 69 -0.27 0.91 -1.77
N GLY A 70 -0.66 0.83 -3.03
CA GLY A 70 -1.75 -0.03 -3.43
C GLY A 70 -1.58 -0.58 -4.83
N SER A 71 -2.37 -1.58 -5.16
CA SER A 71 -2.45 -2.18 -6.49
C SER A 71 -3.90 -2.36 -6.89
N ILE A 72 -4.24 -1.93 -8.11
CA ILE A 72 -5.56 -2.13 -8.70
C ILE A 72 -5.37 -2.60 -10.13
N GLY A 73 -5.82 -3.81 -10.42
CA GLY A 73 -5.91 -4.33 -11.78
C GLY A 73 -7.06 -3.71 -12.58
N LEU A 74 -6.94 -3.74 -13.90
CA LEU A 74 -7.96 -3.18 -14.81
C LEU A 74 -9.19 -4.09 -14.94
N GLU A 75 -9.09 -5.36 -14.59
CA GLU A 75 -10.18 -6.32 -14.66
C GLU A 75 -10.88 -6.46 -13.30
N SER A 76 -12.19 -6.72 -13.29
CA SER A 76 -12.95 -6.86 -12.04
C SER A 76 -12.55 -8.09 -11.21
N ALA A 77 -11.94 -9.08 -11.86
CA ALA A 77 -11.44 -10.29 -11.22
C ALA A 77 -10.10 -10.07 -10.51
N ASP A 78 -9.36 -9.03 -10.88
CA ASP A 78 -8.05 -8.75 -10.31
C ASP A 78 -8.14 -8.44 -8.81
N THR A 79 -7.07 -8.79 -8.10
CA THR A 79 -6.95 -8.53 -6.67
C THR A 79 -6.66 -7.05 -6.44
N ARG A 80 -7.27 -6.47 -5.42
CA ARG A 80 -6.90 -5.14 -4.94
C ARG A 80 -6.12 -5.30 -3.65
N GLU A 81 -5.02 -4.58 -3.60
CA GLU A 81 -4.11 -4.59 -2.46
C GLU A 81 -3.91 -3.17 -1.96
N PHE A 82 -3.80 -3.06 -0.64
CA PHE A 82 -3.41 -1.83 0.02
C PHE A 82 -2.47 -2.15 1.17
N ASP A 83 -1.31 -1.51 1.14
CA ASP A 83 -0.22 -1.77 2.05
C ASP A 83 0.12 -0.51 2.83
N LEU A 84 0.41 -0.71 4.11
CA LEU A 84 0.97 0.34 4.96
C LEU A 84 2.29 -0.15 5.54
N THR A 85 3.38 0.56 5.22
CA THR A 85 4.72 0.21 5.68
C THR A 85 5.28 1.32 6.57
N LEU A 86 5.67 0.96 7.79
CA LEU A 86 6.52 1.77 8.65
C LEU A 86 7.96 1.29 8.51
N GLY A 87 8.86 2.15 8.05
CA GLY A 87 10.27 1.88 7.86
C GLY A 87 11.19 2.70 8.78
N TYR A 88 12.39 2.19 9.02
CA TYR A 88 13.48 2.91 9.64
C TYR A 88 14.82 2.51 9.02
N GLY A 89 15.68 3.48 8.74
CA GLY A 89 17.02 3.27 8.17
C GLY A 89 18.09 4.11 8.85
N ILE A 90 19.25 3.51 9.11
CA ILE A 90 20.42 4.20 9.67
C ILE A 90 21.73 3.50 9.27
N GLY A 91 22.67 4.25 8.68
CA GLY A 91 24.07 3.83 8.51
C GLY A 91 24.29 2.50 7.76
N GLY A 92 23.34 2.05 6.94
CA GLY A 92 23.35 0.78 6.21
C GLY A 92 22.33 -0.25 6.73
N PHE A 93 21.88 -0.14 7.98
CA PHE A 93 20.81 -0.97 8.52
C PHE A 93 19.43 -0.42 8.11
N SER A 94 18.49 -1.32 7.85
CA SER A 94 17.07 -1.00 7.64
C SER A 94 16.16 -2.01 8.33
N ALA A 95 15.04 -1.54 8.87
CA ALA A 95 13.94 -2.36 9.35
C ALA A 95 12.61 -1.83 8.83
N ALA A 96 11.65 -2.70 8.58
CA ALA A 96 10.29 -2.30 8.25
C ALA A 96 9.25 -3.24 8.85
N LEU A 97 8.07 -2.69 9.09
CA LEU A 97 6.85 -3.41 9.40
C LEU A 97 5.83 -3.07 8.31
N THR A 98 5.33 -4.07 7.61
CA THR A 98 4.30 -3.90 6.58
C THR A 98 3.02 -4.59 7.01
N ASP A 99 1.90 -3.86 6.92
CA ASP A 99 0.54 -4.36 6.97
C ASP A 99 0.02 -4.51 5.54
N TYR A 100 -0.09 -5.75 5.07
CA TYR A 100 -0.69 -6.09 3.78
C TYR A 100 -2.19 -6.31 3.95
N TRP A 101 -2.99 -5.73 3.06
CA TRP A 101 -4.42 -6.03 2.98
C TRP A 101 -4.87 -6.31 1.56
N PHE A 102 -5.60 -7.41 1.41
CA PHE A 102 -6.21 -7.82 0.14
C PHE A 102 -7.73 -7.74 0.22
N ASP A 103 -8.37 -7.29 -0.86
CA ASP A 103 -9.83 -7.11 -0.91
C ASP A 103 -10.64 -8.41 -0.85
N LYS A 104 -9.99 -9.54 -1.12
CA LYS A 104 -10.60 -10.87 -1.09
C LYS A 104 -9.70 -11.86 -0.37
N SER A 105 -10.33 -12.74 0.37
CA SER A 105 -9.71 -13.93 0.95
C SER A 105 -10.23 -15.16 0.20
N TYR A 106 -9.37 -16.15 0.00
CA TYR A 106 -9.76 -17.44 -0.59
C TYR A 106 -9.94 -18.47 0.53
N VAL A 107 -11.18 -18.91 0.72
CA VAL A 107 -11.57 -20.02 1.60
C VAL A 107 -12.16 -21.15 0.74
N ASP A 108 -12.42 -22.32 1.33
CA ASP A 108 -12.81 -23.54 0.60
C ASP A 108 -14.03 -23.36 -0.34
N ASP A 109 -14.94 -22.42 -0.04
CA ASP A 109 -16.15 -22.13 -0.83
C ASP A 109 -15.97 -21.00 -1.87
N GLY A 110 -14.75 -20.51 -2.07
CA GLY A 110 -14.41 -19.45 -3.04
C GLY A 110 -14.04 -18.11 -2.40
N PRO A 111 -13.93 -17.02 -3.21
CA PRO A 111 -13.47 -15.73 -2.71
C PRO A 111 -14.55 -15.05 -1.85
N VAL A 112 -14.16 -14.61 -0.66
CA VAL A 112 -14.99 -13.81 0.25
C VAL A 112 -14.43 -12.38 0.35
N PRO A 113 -15.28 -11.34 0.31
CA PRO A 113 -14.83 -9.95 0.38
C PRO A 113 -14.34 -9.60 1.79
N ASN A 114 -13.27 -8.81 1.85
CA ASN A 114 -12.65 -8.36 3.09
C ASN A 114 -13.03 -6.91 3.42
N ASN A 115 -12.96 -6.57 4.71
CA ASN A 115 -13.13 -5.22 5.21
C ASN A 115 -11.78 -4.68 5.70
N TYR A 116 -11.33 -3.55 5.15
CA TYR A 116 -10.03 -2.95 5.50
C TYR A 116 -9.89 -2.58 6.98
N PHE A 117 -10.96 -2.20 7.68
CA PHE A 117 -10.85 -1.81 9.10
C PHE A 117 -11.03 -2.99 10.07
N LYS A 118 -10.97 -4.24 9.59
CA LYS A 118 -11.22 -5.43 10.40
C LYS A 118 -9.90 -6.05 10.87
N TYR A 119 -9.38 -5.54 11.98
CA TYR A 119 -8.11 -5.94 12.60
C TYR A 119 -8.23 -6.98 13.73
N ALA A 120 -9.44 -7.42 14.06
CA ALA A 120 -9.67 -8.32 15.19
C ALA A 120 -9.13 -9.73 14.91
N ALA A 121 -8.54 -10.36 15.93
CA ALA A 121 -8.04 -11.73 15.87
C ALA A 121 -9.13 -12.72 15.44
N HIS A 122 -8.71 -13.79 14.76
CA HIS A 122 -9.52 -14.85 14.16
C HIS A 122 -10.51 -14.35 13.11
N SER A 123 -10.20 -13.22 12.47
CA SER A 123 -11.15 -12.56 11.58
C SER A 123 -10.52 -11.55 10.63
N THR A 124 -9.21 -11.29 10.78
CA THR A 124 -8.50 -10.27 10.02
C THR A 124 -7.94 -10.84 8.72
N ALA A 125 -8.12 -10.08 7.64
CA ALA A 125 -7.50 -10.35 6.35
C ALA A 125 -6.11 -9.73 6.21
N HIS A 126 -5.69 -8.95 7.21
CA HIS A 126 -4.38 -8.31 7.21
C HIS A 126 -3.29 -9.33 7.44
N VAL A 127 -2.14 -9.16 6.77
CA VAL A 127 -0.93 -9.96 6.99
C VAL A 127 0.20 -9.02 7.38
N TYR A 128 0.84 -9.31 8.51
CA TYR A 128 1.94 -8.49 9.00
C TYR A 128 3.29 -9.12 8.68
N GLU A 129 4.16 -8.34 8.03
CA GLU A 129 5.53 -8.72 7.72
C GLU A 129 6.54 -7.86 8.46
N ALA A 130 7.54 -8.52 9.03
CA ALA A 130 8.77 -7.87 9.45
C ALA A 130 9.83 -8.01 8.36
N THR A 131 10.50 -6.90 8.05
CA THR A 131 11.65 -6.85 7.16
C THR A 131 12.86 -6.35 7.92
N LEU A 132 14.01 -7.02 7.77
CA LEU A 132 15.30 -6.57 8.25
C LEU A 132 16.29 -6.59 7.08
N GLY A 133 17.09 -5.54 6.96
CA GLY A 133 18.08 -5.43 5.89
C GLY A 133 19.36 -4.76 6.36
N TYR A 134 20.45 -5.07 5.65
CA TYR A 134 21.73 -4.40 5.82
C TYR A 134 22.46 -4.27 4.48
N ASP A 135 22.94 -3.07 4.19
CA ASP A 135 23.77 -2.74 3.03
C ASP A 135 25.26 -2.72 3.42
N PHE A 136 26.05 -3.59 2.79
CA PHE A 136 27.49 -3.69 2.98
C PHE A 136 28.28 -2.87 1.93
N GLY A 137 27.59 -2.11 1.08
CA GLY A 137 28.15 -1.27 0.01
C GLY A 137 28.37 -2.02 -1.30
N LEU A 138 29.00 -3.20 -1.27
CA LEU A 138 29.17 -4.05 -2.47
C LEU A 138 27.98 -4.99 -2.72
N PHE A 139 27.25 -5.34 -1.66
CA PHE A 139 26.05 -6.17 -1.72
C PHE A 139 25.16 -5.83 -0.51
N SER A 140 23.88 -6.20 -0.61
CA SER A 140 22.90 -6.03 0.46
C SER A 140 22.23 -7.36 0.78
N LEU A 141 21.83 -7.55 2.04
CA LEU A 141 21.00 -8.66 2.49
C LEU A 141 19.66 -8.12 3.01
N SER A 142 18.56 -8.77 2.65
CA SER A 142 17.23 -8.52 3.21
C SER A 142 16.59 -9.84 3.63
N TRP A 143 15.92 -9.82 4.78
CA TRP A 143 15.12 -10.91 5.29
C TRP A 143 13.71 -10.41 5.59
N ASN A 144 12.72 -11.15 5.10
CA ASN A 144 11.31 -10.81 5.14
C ASN A 144 10.54 -12.00 5.73
N THR A 145 9.65 -11.77 6.68
CA THR A 145 8.84 -12.83 7.29
C THR A 145 7.46 -12.33 7.68
N ASN A 146 6.43 -12.95 7.11
CA ASN A 146 5.06 -12.84 7.60
C ASN A 146 4.97 -13.54 8.96
N PHE A 147 4.59 -12.83 10.01
CA PHE A 147 4.62 -13.36 11.38
C PHE A 147 3.25 -13.39 12.06
N ALA A 148 2.25 -12.70 11.53
CA ALA A 148 0.90 -12.68 12.08
C ALA A 148 -0.13 -12.28 11.01
N GLY A 149 -1.42 -12.50 11.31
CA GLY A 149 -2.53 -12.16 10.43
C GLY A 149 -3.00 -13.33 9.56
N ALA A 150 -3.77 -13.02 8.51
CA ALA A 150 -4.49 -13.98 7.67
C ALA A 150 -5.21 -15.08 8.48
N ASP A 151 -5.85 -14.69 9.58
CA ASP A 151 -6.55 -15.59 10.50
C ASP A 151 -8.06 -15.54 10.33
N TYR A 152 -8.52 -15.05 9.18
CA TYR A 152 -9.91 -15.09 8.75
C TYR A 152 -10.38 -16.56 8.65
N ALA A 153 -11.58 -16.81 9.19
CA ALA A 153 -12.30 -18.07 9.06
C ALA A 153 -13.39 -17.94 7.98
#